data_AF-A0A6B2LBD2-F1
#
_entry.id   AF-A0A6B2LBD2-F1
#
_cell.length_a   1.000
_cell.length_b   1.000
_cell.length_c   1.000
_cell.angle_alpha   90.00
_cell.angle_beta   90.00
_cell.angle_gamma   90.00
#
_symmetry.space_group_name_H-M   'P 1'
#
loop_
_entity.id
_entity.type
_entity.pdbx_description
1 polymer ?
#
loop_
_entity_poly.entity_id
_entity_poly.type
_entity_poly.pdbx_seq_one_letter_code
_entity_poly.pdbx_strand_id
1 'polypeptide(L)'
;MLTVVIWILISVLIGSNYLNETRINHLHVIVVDLDQGMVGQQLAAMAQRMNGVNVGSYPTFDVKTDLDFEEARREVLMGNYWGAVVAMPNATGRLNAGLADPTVPYDPTKAMTVIYDEGRNPSVVPGRVAGPVKSILGSFATQFSAILINQLLTRGTPMARYLNHTSILSAPVYYSEQNLHPPSSIGFYATTLVLILEAVIALASVMALNGLITSAKLHEHLRTANLLLLYAALLLVLPLLFSISIAGVIAAFHGLVDVTMFGAYWLWCYLLMLVLMWNLQVILVAVGDKAIGVVFFF
;
A
#
# COMPACT_ATOMS: atom_id res chain seq x y z
N MET A 1 -9.44 0.96 32.42
CA MET A 1 -9.14 1.97 31.37
C MET A 1 -8.39 1.34 30.21
N LEU A 2 -7.42 0.46 30.49
CA LEU A 2 -6.71 -0.33 29.48
C LEU A 2 -7.62 -1.09 28.53
N THR A 3 -8.62 -1.79 29.06
CA THR A 3 -9.62 -2.53 28.26
C THR A 3 -10.39 -1.61 27.31
N VAL A 4 -10.79 -0.42 27.74
CA VAL A 4 -11.52 0.55 26.90
C VAL A 4 -10.63 1.10 25.79
N VAL A 5 -9.38 1.45 26.10
CA VAL A 5 -8.41 1.93 25.09
C VAL A 5 -8.11 0.82 24.08
N ILE A 6 -7.93 -0.42 24.54
CA ILE A 6 -7.75 -1.58 23.66
C ILE A 6 -8.97 -1.76 22.77
N TRP A 7 -10.19 -1.70 23.30
CA TRP A 7 -11.40 -1.82 22.49
C TRP A 7 -11.59 -0.67 21.50
N ILE A 8 -11.20 0.56 21.85
CA ILE A 8 -11.21 1.69 20.91
C ILE A 8 -10.19 1.45 19.79
N LEU A 9 -8.96 1.08 20.11
CA LEU A 9 -7.92 0.80 19.11
C LEU A 9 -8.29 -0.37 18.21
N ILE A 10 -8.85 -1.45 18.77
CA ILE A 10 -9.37 -2.59 18.02
C ILE A 10 -10.56 -2.14 17.14
N SER A 11 -11.46 -1.30 17.64
CA SER A 11 -12.59 -0.80 16.86
C SER A 11 -12.15 0.09 15.71
N VAL A 12 -11.11 0.91 15.90
CA VAL A 12 -10.51 1.73 14.84
C VAL A 12 -9.77 0.84 13.83
N LEU A 13 -9.00 -0.15 14.29
CA LEU A 13 -8.27 -1.08 13.42
C LEU A 13 -9.22 -1.93 12.59
N ILE A 14 -10.20 -2.58 13.22
CA ILE A 14 -11.19 -3.41 12.52
C ILE A 14 -12.13 -2.52 11.70
N GLY A 15 -12.56 -1.39 12.25
CA GLY A 15 -13.47 -0.45 11.58
C GLY A 15 -12.85 0.22 10.36
N SER A 16 -11.56 0.55 10.39
CA SER A 16 -10.84 1.07 9.21
C SER A 16 -10.67 0.01 8.12
N ASN A 17 -10.74 -1.27 8.47
CA ASN A 17 -10.73 -2.38 7.51
C ASN A 17 -12.14 -2.88 7.15
N TYR A 18 -13.18 -2.36 7.80
CA TYR A 18 -14.54 -2.79 7.60
C TYR A 18 -15.03 -2.39 6.20
N LEU A 19 -15.62 -3.35 5.47
CA LEU A 19 -16.12 -3.20 4.10
C LEU A 19 -15.06 -2.88 3.04
N ASN A 20 -13.77 -3.12 3.32
CA ASN A 20 -12.68 -2.96 2.34
C ASN A 20 -12.95 -3.73 1.04
N GLU A 21 -13.68 -4.85 1.08
CA GLU A 21 -14.00 -5.65 -0.11
C GLU A 21 -15.06 -5.03 -1.02
N THR A 22 -15.92 -4.17 -0.46
CA THR A 22 -17.00 -3.48 -1.18
C THR A 22 -16.64 -2.05 -1.56
N ARG A 23 -15.50 -1.55 -1.06
CA ARG A 23 -14.99 -0.18 -1.25
C ARG A 23 -13.73 -0.13 -2.12
N ILE A 24 -13.40 -1.22 -2.81
CA ILE A 24 -12.23 -1.28 -3.71
C ILE A 24 -12.38 -0.29 -4.87
N ASN A 25 -13.62 0.03 -5.25
CA ASN A 25 -13.93 1.05 -6.24
C ASN A 25 -13.49 2.48 -5.85
N HIS A 26 -13.15 2.75 -4.59
CA HIS A 26 -12.53 4.02 -4.20
C HIS A 26 -11.00 4.04 -4.42
N LEU A 27 -10.41 2.91 -4.83
CA LEU A 27 -9.03 2.85 -5.26
C LEU A 27 -8.97 3.22 -6.74
N HIS A 28 -8.39 4.37 -7.03
CA HIS A 28 -8.26 4.88 -8.40
C HIS A 28 -6.97 4.39 -9.05
N VAL A 29 -7.06 3.87 -10.27
CA VAL A 29 -5.94 3.42 -11.11
C VAL A 29 -5.98 4.20 -12.42
N ILE A 30 -4.89 4.86 -12.79
CA ILE A 30 -4.83 5.62 -14.05
C ILE A 30 -4.71 4.64 -15.22
N VAL A 31 -5.39 4.92 -16.33
CA VAL A 31 -5.13 4.26 -17.62
C VAL A 31 -4.68 5.31 -18.62
N VAL A 32 -3.47 5.17 -19.14
CA VAL A 32 -2.88 6.10 -20.11
C VAL A 32 -2.67 5.40 -21.45
N ASP A 33 -3.12 6.04 -22.52
CA ASP A 33 -2.86 5.58 -23.88
C ASP A 33 -1.75 6.41 -24.54
N LEU A 34 -0.52 5.87 -24.57
CA LEU A 34 0.59 6.46 -25.34
C LEU A 34 0.77 5.82 -26.73
N ASP A 35 0.01 4.78 -27.04
CA ASP A 35 0.06 4.08 -28.32
C ASP A 35 -0.76 4.79 -29.40
N GLN A 36 -1.89 5.39 -29.01
CA GLN A 36 -2.91 6.00 -29.89
C GLN A 36 -3.45 5.05 -30.98
N GLY A 37 -3.11 3.76 -30.88
CA GLY A 37 -3.47 2.71 -31.82
C GLY A 37 -4.52 1.77 -31.24
N MET A 38 -4.67 0.62 -31.88
CA MET A 38 -5.67 -0.37 -31.49
C MET A 38 -5.46 -0.90 -30.07
N VAL A 39 -4.21 -1.13 -29.65
CA VAL A 39 -3.90 -1.61 -28.29
C VAL A 39 -4.38 -0.60 -27.25
N GLY A 40 -4.00 0.68 -27.43
CA GLY A 40 -4.39 1.77 -26.55
C GLY A 40 -5.91 2.01 -26.48
N GLN A 41 -6.57 2.06 -27.64
CA GLN A 41 -8.03 2.25 -27.72
C GLN A 41 -8.80 1.10 -27.06
N GLN A 42 -8.37 -0.16 -27.27
CA GLN A 42 -9.01 -1.31 -26.64
C GLN A 42 -8.75 -1.33 -25.12
N LEU A 43 -7.58 -0.88 -24.67
CA LEU A 43 -7.27 -0.74 -23.25
C LEU A 43 -8.19 0.30 -22.58
N ALA A 44 -8.35 1.48 -23.20
CA ALA A 44 -9.25 2.51 -22.71
C ALA A 44 -10.73 2.05 -22.71
N ALA A 45 -11.16 1.34 -23.75
CA ALA A 45 -12.51 0.76 -23.81
C ALA A 45 -12.73 -0.30 -22.72
N MET A 46 -11.73 -1.13 -22.42
CA MET A 46 -11.77 -2.10 -21.33
C MET A 46 -11.90 -1.40 -19.97
N ALA A 47 -11.13 -0.35 -19.73
CA ALA A 47 -11.22 0.46 -18.51
C ALA A 47 -12.63 1.02 -18.29
N GLN A 48 -13.24 1.59 -19.33
CA GLN A 48 -14.62 2.11 -19.28
C GLN A 48 -15.65 1.01 -19.01
N ARG A 49 -15.51 -0.17 -19.65
CA ARG A 49 -16.40 -1.32 -19.41
C ARG A 49 -16.29 -1.81 -17.97
N MET A 50 -15.08 -1.91 -17.44
CA MET A 50 -14.86 -2.33 -16.05
C MET A 50 -15.54 -1.36 -15.09
N ASN A 51 -15.40 -0.05 -15.29
CA ASN A 51 -16.09 0.95 -14.46
C ASN A 51 -17.62 0.83 -14.52
N GLY A 52 -18.19 0.50 -15.67
CA GLY A 52 -19.64 0.32 -15.83
C GLY A 52 -20.21 -0.93 -15.14
N VAL A 53 -19.38 -1.95 -14.92
CA VAL A 53 -19.78 -3.24 -14.30
C VAL A 53 -19.34 -3.34 -12.84
N ASN A 54 -18.44 -2.47 -12.39
CA ASN A 54 -17.80 -2.57 -11.08
C ASN A 54 -18.74 -2.18 -9.92
N VAL A 55 -19.36 -3.19 -9.30
CA VAL A 55 -20.15 -3.06 -8.06
C VAL A 55 -19.27 -3.25 -6.81
N GLY A 56 -18.11 -2.56 -6.77
CA GLY A 56 -17.23 -2.51 -5.60
C GLY A 56 -16.11 -3.56 -5.52
N SER A 57 -16.02 -4.49 -6.48
CA SER A 57 -15.04 -5.60 -6.47
C SER A 57 -13.69 -5.28 -7.13
N TYR A 58 -13.60 -4.18 -7.90
CA TYR A 58 -12.38 -3.78 -8.60
C TYR A 58 -12.01 -2.33 -8.30
N PRO A 59 -10.76 -1.90 -8.55
CA PRO A 59 -10.40 -0.49 -8.60
C PRO A 59 -11.19 0.25 -9.69
N THR A 60 -11.38 1.56 -9.51
CA THR A 60 -11.92 2.44 -10.55
C THR A 60 -10.79 2.86 -11.48
N PHE A 61 -11.01 2.79 -12.79
CA PHE A 61 -10.03 3.14 -13.79
C PHE A 61 -10.26 4.55 -14.35
N ASP A 62 -9.31 5.45 -14.14
CA ASP A 62 -9.39 6.81 -14.66
C ASP A 62 -8.58 6.92 -15.96
N VAL A 63 -9.29 7.00 -17.09
CA VAL A 63 -8.66 7.13 -18.41
C VAL A 63 -8.15 8.56 -18.58
N LYS A 64 -6.85 8.70 -18.82
CA LYS A 64 -6.14 9.97 -19.03
C LYS A 64 -5.43 9.96 -20.37
N THR A 65 -5.50 11.08 -21.07
CA THR A 65 -4.90 11.27 -22.41
C THR A 65 -3.80 12.33 -22.42
N ASP A 66 -3.69 13.08 -21.32
CA ASP A 66 -2.83 14.24 -21.15
C ASP A 66 -1.54 13.95 -20.36
N LEU A 67 -1.42 12.74 -19.79
CA LEU A 67 -0.27 12.33 -18.99
C LEU A 67 0.75 11.57 -19.84
N ASP A 68 2.03 11.86 -19.64
CA ASP A 68 3.11 11.00 -20.11
C ASP A 68 3.40 9.83 -19.13
N PHE A 69 4.36 8.97 -19.49
CA PHE A 69 4.74 7.82 -18.66
C PHE A 69 5.32 8.22 -17.29
N GLU A 70 6.19 9.24 -17.24
CA GLU A 70 6.83 9.67 -16.00
C GLU A 70 5.88 10.46 -15.10
N GLU A 71 4.94 11.20 -15.68
CA GLU A 71 3.86 11.85 -14.96
C GLU A 71 2.92 10.80 -14.35
N ALA A 72 2.50 9.79 -15.11
CA ALA A 72 1.70 8.69 -14.57
C ALA A 72 2.44 7.96 -13.43
N ARG A 73 3.75 7.73 -13.60
CA ARG A 73 4.61 7.15 -12.55
C ARG A 73 4.68 8.04 -11.31
N ARG A 74 4.83 9.35 -11.49
CA ARG A 74 4.89 10.35 -10.41
C ARG A 74 3.57 10.42 -9.64
N GLU A 75 2.44 10.37 -10.32
CA GLU A 75 1.10 10.36 -9.70
C GLU A 75 0.89 9.14 -8.78
N VAL A 76 1.41 7.97 -9.17
CA VAL A 76 1.41 6.76 -8.32
C VAL A 76 2.36 6.94 -7.13
N LEU A 77 3.57 7.46 -7.38
CA LEU A 77 4.58 7.68 -6.34
C LEU A 77 4.14 8.69 -5.27
N MET A 78 3.46 9.78 -5.67
CA MET A 78 2.94 10.80 -4.76
C MET A 78 1.69 10.33 -3.99
N GLY A 79 1.11 9.20 -4.40
CA GLY A 79 -0.07 8.62 -3.75
C GLY A 79 -1.40 9.23 -4.18
N ASN A 80 -1.42 10.06 -5.23
CA ASN A 80 -2.67 10.56 -5.82
C ASN A 80 -3.49 9.41 -6.43
N TYR A 81 -2.80 8.39 -6.95
CA TYR A 81 -3.38 7.18 -7.49
C TYR A 81 -2.74 5.93 -6.88
N TRP A 82 -3.48 4.81 -6.88
CA TRP A 82 -3.02 3.54 -6.30
C TRP A 82 -2.20 2.70 -7.28
N GLY A 83 -2.34 2.96 -8.58
CA GLY A 83 -1.56 2.35 -9.64
C GLY A 83 -1.84 3.02 -10.98
N ALA A 84 -1.11 2.60 -12.01
CA ALA A 84 -1.34 3.03 -13.38
C ALA A 84 -1.15 1.85 -14.35
N VAL A 85 -1.89 1.87 -15.45
CA VAL A 85 -1.70 0.98 -16.60
C VAL A 85 -1.45 1.86 -17.80
N VAL A 86 -0.26 1.74 -18.39
CA VAL A 86 0.15 2.56 -19.53
C VAL A 86 0.26 1.67 -20.76
N ALA A 87 -0.49 1.97 -21.81
CA ALA A 87 -0.22 1.41 -23.14
C ALA A 87 1.04 2.09 -23.68
N MET A 88 2.07 1.30 -23.97
CA MET A 88 3.37 1.84 -24.33
C MET A 88 3.36 2.44 -25.74
N PRO A 89 4.19 3.47 -26.01
CA PRO A 89 4.28 4.07 -27.33
C PRO A 89 4.58 3.03 -28.41
N ASN A 90 3.87 3.14 -29.54
CA ASN A 90 4.03 2.29 -30.72
C ASN A 90 3.82 0.77 -30.45
N ALA A 91 3.02 0.40 -29.46
CA ALA A 91 2.65 -0.98 -29.19
C ALA A 91 1.89 -1.61 -30.38
N THR A 92 0.92 -0.91 -30.96
CA THR A 92 0.17 -1.36 -32.15
C THR A 92 1.09 -1.51 -33.36
N GLY A 93 2.02 -0.57 -33.57
CA GLY A 93 2.97 -0.67 -34.68
C GLY A 93 3.93 -1.85 -34.53
N ARG A 94 4.43 -2.12 -33.31
CA ARG A 94 5.24 -3.32 -33.01
C ARG A 94 4.46 -4.61 -33.28
N LEU A 95 3.20 -4.67 -32.85
CA LEU A 95 2.33 -5.81 -33.12
C LEU A 95 2.12 -6.02 -34.63
N ASN A 96 1.79 -4.95 -35.35
CA ASN A 96 1.59 -5.02 -36.81
C ASN A 96 2.86 -5.43 -37.55
N ALA A 97 4.04 -4.98 -37.10
CA ALA A 97 5.32 -5.39 -37.67
C ALA A 97 5.56 -6.91 -37.48
N GLY A 98 5.31 -7.44 -36.28
CA GLY A 98 5.42 -8.89 -36.03
C GLY A 98 4.37 -9.71 -36.79
N LEU A 99 3.19 -9.15 -37.05
CA LEU A 99 2.17 -9.79 -37.88
C LEU A 99 2.52 -9.74 -39.38
N ALA A 100 3.23 -8.70 -39.81
CA ALA A 100 3.65 -8.51 -41.19
C ALA A 100 4.88 -9.36 -41.54
N ASP A 101 5.78 -9.61 -40.59
CA ASP A 101 6.96 -10.44 -40.76
C ASP A 101 7.17 -11.40 -39.56
N PRO A 102 6.78 -12.68 -39.69
CA PRO A 102 6.96 -13.69 -38.64
C PRO A 102 8.42 -14.01 -38.28
N THR A 103 9.40 -13.48 -39.02
CA THR A 103 10.82 -13.63 -38.67
C THR A 103 11.30 -12.59 -37.65
N VAL A 104 10.53 -11.52 -37.46
CA VAL A 104 10.84 -10.46 -36.49
C VAL A 104 10.43 -10.94 -35.10
N PRO A 105 11.38 -11.04 -34.14
CA PRO A 105 11.03 -11.43 -32.78
C PRO A 105 10.10 -10.39 -32.15
N TYR A 106 8.93 -10.83 -31.72
CA TYR A 106 7.93 -10.00 -31.06
C TYR A 106 7.83 -10.32 -29.58
N ASP A 107 7.93 -9.27 -28.75
CA ASP A 107 7.79 -9.36 -27.29
C ASP A 107 6.49 -8.67 -26.85
N PRO A 108 5.45 -9.44 -26.45
CA PRO A 108 4.17 -8.88 -26.06
C PRO A 108 4.23 -8.12 -24.73
N THR A 109 5.24 -8.36 -23.88
CA THR A 109 5.37 -7.70 -22.55
C THR A 109 5.64 -6.19 -22.66
N LYS A 110 6.12 -5.75 -23.83
CA LYS A 110 6.37 -4.34 -24.15
C LYS A 110 5.13 -3.59 -24.65
N ALA A 111 3.97 -4.23 -24.70
CA ALA A 111 2.74 -3.57 -25.13
C ALA A 111 2.18 -2.65 -24.02
N MET A 112 2.26 -3.08 -22.76
CA MET A 112 1.72 -2.34 -21.63
C MET A 112 2.67 -2.38 -20.43
N THR A 113 2.56 -1.40 -19.55
CA THR A 113 3.27 -1.37 -18.27
C THR A 113 2.30 -1.09 -17.15
N VAL A 114 2.32 -1.93 -16.12
CA VAL A 114 1.56 -1.75 -14.88
C VAL A 114 2.49 -1.18 -13.83
N ILE A 115 2.16 0.01 -13.34
CA ILE A 115 2.92 0.72 -12.31
C ILE A 115 2.10 0.66 -11.01
N TYR A 116 2.72 0.27 -9.91
CA TYR A 116 2.10 0.29 -8.59
C TYR A 116 3.17 0.42 -7.52
N ASP A 117 2.77 0.76 -6.29
CA ASP A 117 3.68 0.96 -5.17
C ASP A 117 3.23 0.13 -3.97
N GLU A 118 3.86 -1.04 -3.75
CA GLU A 118 3.53 -1.86 -2.57
C GLU A 118 4.05 -1.26 -1.26
N GLY A 119 5.07 -0.41 -1.30
CA GLY A 119 5.58 0.32 -0.15
C GLY A 119 4.55 1.27 0.46
N ARG A 120 3.62 1.78 -0.36
CA ARG A 120 2.51 2.63 0.12
C ARG A 120 1.62 1.90 1.14
N ASN A 121 1.20 0.68 0.82
CA ASN A 121 0.46 -0.16 1.74
C ASN A 121 0.61 -1.64 1.36
N PRO A 122 1.48 -2.39 2.06
CA PRO A 122 1.78 -3.78 1.71
C PRO A 122 0.61 -4.73 1.97
N SER A 123 -0.40 -4.31 2.74
CA SER A 123 -1.61 -5.13 3.00
C SER A 123 -2.70 -4.93 1.95
N VAL A 124 -2.78 -3.74 1.33
CA VAL A 124 -3.85 -3.37 0.39
C VAL A 124 -3.40 -3.53 -1.06
N VAL A 125 -2.22 -3.03 -1.41
CA VAL A 125 -1.79 -2.91 -2.82
C VAL A 125 -1.68 -4.26 -3.53
N PRO A 126 -1.03 -5.30 -2.96
CA PRO A 126 -0.90 -6.59 -3.65
C PRO A 126 -2.27 -7.25 -3.93
N GLY A 127 -3.16 -7.26 -2.94
CA GLY A 127 -4.44 -8.00 -3.01
C GLY A 127 -5.60 -7.21 -3.60
N ARG A 128 -5.59 -5.88 -3.53
CA ARG A 128 -6.74 -5.04 -3.91
C ARG A 128 -6.46 -4.11 -5.10
N VAL A 129 -5.20 -3.92 -5.49
CA VAL A 129 -4.82 -3.10 -6.64
C VAL A 129 -4.11 -3.96 -7.67
N ALA A 130 -2.89 -4.42 -7.37
CA ALA A 130 -2.04 -5.15 -8.31
C ALA A 130 -2.70 -6.46 -8.77
N GLY A 131 -3.18 -7.30 -7.85
CA GLY A 131 -3.86 -8.56 -8.18
C GLY A 131 -5.08 -8.38 -9.10
N PRO A 132 -6.07 -7.55 -8.73
CA PRO A 132 -7.24 -7.29 -9.58
C PRO A 132 -6.88 -6.68 -10.95
N VAL A 133 -5.96 -5.71 -11.00
CA VAL A 133 -5.50 -5.12 -12.28
C VAL A 133 -4.86 -6.17 -13.18
N LYS A 134 -4.00 -7.04 -12.63
CA LYS A 134 -3.37 -8.16 -13.37
C LYS A 134 -4.42 -9.14 -13.90
N SER A 135 -5.43 -9.48 -13.10
CA SER A 135 -6.52 -10.37 -13.51
C SER A 135 -7.33 -9.78 -14.68
N ILE A 136 -7.62 -8.48 -14.63
CA ILE A 136 -8.28 -7.76 -15.71
C ILE A 136 -7.41 -7.73 -16.97
N LEU A 137 -6.12 -7.46 -16.85
CA LEU A 137 -5.20 -7.43 -17.99
C LEU A 137 -4.98 -8.81 -18.63
N GLY A 138 -4.99 -9.88 -17.83
CA GLY A 138 -5.00 -11.24 -18.34
C GLY A 138 -6.26 -11.51 -19.18
N SER A 139 -7.42 -11.10 -18.68
CA SER A 139 -8.70 -11.22 -19.41
C SER A 139 -8.72 -10.36 -20.69
N PHE A 140 -8.14 -9.16 -20.62
CA PHE A 140 -7.97 -8.26 -21.76
C PHE A 140 -7.10 -8.89 -22.85
N ALA A 141 -5.96 -9.49 -22.50
CA ALA A 141 -5.08 -10.15 -23.47
C ALA A 141 -5.80 -11.26 -24.26
N THR A 142 -6.60 -12.08 -23.57
CA THR A 142 -7.42 -13.13 -24.21
C THR A 142 -8.49 -12.54 -25.14
N GLN A 143 -9.22 -11.50 -24.69
CA GLN A 143 -10.23 -10.84 -25.53
C GLN A 143 -9.60 -10.15 -26.75
N PHE A 144 -8.45 -9.50 -26.56
CA PHE A 144 -7.73 -8.82 -27.62
C PHE A 144 -7.21 -9.80 -28.68
N SER A 145 -6.75 -10.99 -28.28
CA SER A 145 -6.42 -12.08 -29.20
C SER A 145 -7.60 -12.46 -30.10
N ALA A 146 -8.80 -12.63 -29.53
CA ALA A 146 -10.00 -12.94 -30.31
C ALA A 146 -10.36 -11.81 -31.29
N ILE A 147 -10.23 -10.55 -30.88
CA ILE A 147 -10.46 -9.38 -31.76
C ILE A 147 -9.45 -9.39 -32.92
N LEU A 148 -8.17 -9.61 -32.62
CA LEU A 148 -7.10 -9.64 -33.61
C LEU A 148 -7.32 -10.77 -34.65
N ILE A 149 -7.63 -11.98 -34.19
CA ILE A 149 -7.89 -13.12 -35.07
C ILE A 149 -9.07 -12.83 -36.00
N ASN A 150 -10.17 -12.29 -35.47
CA ASN A 150 -11.32 -11.92 -36.29
C ASN A 150 -10.97 -10.85 -37.34
N GLN A 151 -10.14 -9.87 -37.00
CA GLN A 151 -9.67 -8.87 -37.96
C GLN A 151 -8.79 -9.48 -39.06
N LEU A 152 -7.88 -10.40 -38.71
CA LEU A 152 -7.02 -11.09 -39.68
C LEU A 152 -7.83 -11.96 -40.64
N LEU A 153 -8.85 -12.68 -40.12
CA LEU A 153 -9.77 -13.49 -40.93
C LEU A 153 -10.60 -12.61 -41.88
N THR A 154 -11.12 -11.48 -41.39
CA THR A 154 -11.90 -10.53 -42.20
C THR A 154 -11.05 -9.92 -43.32
N ARG A 155 -9.74 -9.74 -43.08
CA ARG A 155 -8.77 -9.28 -44.09
C ARG A 155 -8.30 -10.38 -45.05
N GLY A 156 -8.76 -11.62 -44.90
CA GLY A 156 -8.35 -12.75 -45.75
C GLY A 156 -6.90 -13.20 -45.52
N THR A 157 -6.32 -12.92 -44.34
CA THR A 157 -4.92 -13.28 -44.05
C THR A 157 -4.80 -14.78 -43.82
N PRO A 158 -3.96 -15.52 -44.57
CA PRO A 158 -3.81 -16.96 -44.38
C PRO A 158 -3.18 -17.30 -43.03
N MET A 159 -3.92 -17.99 -42.15
CA MET A 159 -3.42 -18.35 -40.81
C MET A 159 -2.21 -19.28 -40.84
N ALA A 160 -2.03 -20.03 -41.94
CA ALA A 160 -0.85 -20.86 -42.16
C ALA A 160 0.47 -20.08 -42.08
N ARG A 161 0.44 -18.76 -42.31
CA ARG A 161 1.60 -17.87 -42.19
C ARG A 161 2.16 -17.79 -40.77
N TYR A 162 1.34 -18.08 -39.76
CA TYR A 162 1.69 -17.94 -38.34
C TYR A 162 2.00 -19.28 -37.65
N LEU A 163 2.08 -20.39 -38.38
CA LEU A 163 2.33 -21.72 -37.81
C LEU A 163 3.63 -21.79 -36.98
N ASN A 164 4.66 -21.04 -37.41
CA ASN A 164 5.95 -20.98 -36.71
C ASN A 164 6.03 -19.83 -35.68
N HIS A 165 4.96 -19.05 -35.53
CA HIS A 165 4.93 -17.85 -34.69
C HIS A 165 3.57 -17.69 -33.98
N THR A 166 3.01 -18.80 -33.48
CA THR A 166 1.67 -18.87 -32.89
C THR A 166 1.51 -18.04 -31.61
N SER A 167 2.61 -17.72 -30.93
CA SER A 167 2.64 -16.89 -29.72
C SER A 167 2.06 -15.49 -29.92
N ILE A 168 2.24 -14.90 -31.12
CA ILE A 168 1.67 -13.58 -31.44
C ILE A 168 0.14 -13.63 -31.57
N LEU A 169 -0.43 -14.79 -31.89
CA LEU A 169 -1.88 -14.96 -31.99
C LEU A 169 -2.49 -15.32 -30.65
N SER A 170 -1.82 -16.15 -29.83
CA SER A 170 -2.35 -16.58 -28.53
C SER A 170 -2.21 -15.52 -27.43
N ALA A 171 -1.12 -14.75 -27.44
CA ALA A 171 -0.87 -13.66 -26.49
C ALA A 171 -0.30 -12.41 -27.23
N PRO A 172 -1.12 -11.75 -28.07
CA PRO A 172 -0.67 -10.61 -28.87
C PRO A 172 -0.24 -9.41 -28.04
N VAL A 173 -0.79 -9.26 -26.83
CA VAL A 173 -0.45 -8.19 -25.90
C VAL A 173 -0.26 -8.78 -24.52
N TYR A 174 0.73 -8.27 -23.82
CA TYR A 174 0.99 -8.58 -22.42
C TYR A 174 1.50 -7.32 -21.72
N TYR A 175 1.83 -7.45 -20.45
CA TYR A 175 2.27 -6.32 -19.64
C TYR A 175 3.61 -6.61 -18.95
N SER A 176 4.36 -5.54 -18.71
CA SER A 176 5.47 -5.49 -17.78
C SER A 176 5.01 -4.89 -16.46
N GLU A 177 5.68 -5.24 -15.37
CA GLU A 177 5.34 -4.74 -14.04
C GLU A 177 6.46 -3.84 -13.52
N GLN A 178 6.08 -2.70 -12.95
CA GLN A 178 6.98 -1.78 -12.27
C GLN A 178 6.43 -1.50 -10.87
N ASN A 179 6.91 -2.27 -9.90
CA ASN A 179 6.69 -1.97 -8.50
C ASN A 179 7.70 -0.92 -8.04
N LEU A 180 7.23 0.28 -7.68
CA LEU A 180 8.09 1.40 -7.29
C LEU A 180 8.86 1.10 -6.01
N HIS A 181 8.22 0.41 -5.06
CA HIS A 181 8.84 -0.06 -3.84
C HIS A 181 8.41 -1.51 -3.59
N PRO A 182 9.23 -2.49 -4.02
CA PRO A 182 9.01 -3.90 -3.74
C PRO A 182 8.78 -4.15 -2.25
N PRO A 183 7.95 -5.14 -1.90
CA PRO A 183 7.55 -5.36 -0.53
C PRO A 183 8.77 -5.94 0.20
N SER A 184 9.39 -5.13 1.06
CA SER A 184 10.23 -5.70 2.10
C SER A 184 9.30 -6.36 3.11
N SER A 185 9.67 -7.55 3.60
CA SER A 185 8.90 -8.21 4.67
C SER A 185 8.66 -7.26 5.84
N ILE A 186 9.58 -6.31 6.07
CA ILE A 186 9.51 -5.19 7.00
C ILE A 186 8.18 -4.43 6.93
N GLY A 187 7.64 -4.09 5.76
CA GLY A 187 6.51 -3.14 5.64
C GLY A 187 5.24 -3.54 6.41
N PHE A 188 4.89 -4.83 6.41
CA PHE A 188 3.72 -5.35 7.13
C PHE A 188 3.95 -5.36 8.65
N TYR A 189 5.10 -5.88 9.10
CA TYR A 189 5.46 -5.94 10.52
C TYR A 189 5.65 -4.54 11.10
N ALA A 190 6.31 -3.66 10.34
CA ALA A 190 6.65 -2.30 10.71
C ALA A 190 5.44 -1.38 10.87
N THR A 191 4.36 -1.63 10.14
CA THR A 191 3.16 -0.79 10.22
C THR A 191 2.15 -1.39 11.18
N THR A 192 1.65 -2.59 10.94
CA THR A 192 0.47 -3.09 11.68
C THR A 192 0.82 -3.64 13.06
N LEU A 193 1.85 -4.50 13.14
CA LEU A 193 2.20 -5.16 14.39
C LEU A 193 2.90 -4.21 15.37
N VAL A 194 3.78 -3.35 14.85
CA VAL A 194 4.51 -2.37 15.67
C VAL A 194 3.58 -1.31 16.24
N LEU A 195 2.61 -0.80 15.45
CA LEU A 195 1.60 0.13 15.99
C LEU A 195 0.87 -0.45 17.21
N ILE A 196 0.49 -1.73 17.15
CA ILE A 196 -0.21 -2.41 18.25
C ILE A 196 0.73 -2.59 19.45
N LEU A 197 1.95 -3.08 19.22
CA LEU A 197 2.93 -3.30 20.29
C LEU A 197 3.31 -1.99 20.99
N GLU A 198 3.57 -0.92 20.24
CA GLU A 198 3.91 0.39 20.80
C GLU A 198 2.75 0.97 21.61
N ALA A 199 1.49 0.83 21.16
CA ALA A 199 0.34 1.28 21.93
C ALA A 199 0.22 0.54 23.28
N VAL A 200 0.42 -0.78 23.28
CA VAL A 200 0.37 -1.60 24.52
C VAL A 200 1.52 -1.22 25.46
N ILE A 201 2.75 -1.10 24.93
CA ILE A 201 3.93 -0.74 25.72
C ILE A 201 3.80 0.68 26.28
N ALA A 202 3.36 1.65 25.47
CA ALA A 202 3.16 3.03 25.90
C ALA A 202 2.18 3.10 27.07
N LEU A 203 1.06 2.40 26.97
CA LEU A 203 0.04 2.36 28.01
C LEU A 203 0.53 1.69 29.29
N ALA A 204 1.16 0.51 29.18
CA ALA A 204 1.73 -0.18 30.33
C ALA A 204 2.82 0.67 31.02
N SER A 205 3.67 1.33 30.23
CA SER A 205 4.75 2.18 30.73
C SER A 205 4.22 3.39 31.48
N VAL A 206 3.26 4.11 30.91
CA VAL A 206 2.63 5.27 31.56
C VAL A 206 1.93 4.87 32.86
N MET A 207 1.20 3.75 32.85
CA MET A 207 0.54 3.24 34.07
C MET A 207 1.56 2.86 35.15
N ALA A 208 2.63 2.15 34.78
CA ALA A 208 3.71 1.78 35.70
C ALA A 208 4.38 3.03 36.31
N LEU A 209 4.61 4.06 35.49
CA LEU A 209 5.19 5.34 35.91
C LEU A 209 4.33 6.02 36.99
N ASN A 210 3.02 6.19 36.72
CA ASN A 210 2.10 6.79 37.68
C ASN A 210 1.97 5.93 38.95
N GLY A 211 1.97 4.60 38.81
CA GLY A 211 1.94 3.66 39.94
C GLY A 211 3.17 3.77 40.85
N LEU A 212 4.36 3.87 40.26
CA LEU A 212 5.62 4.02 41.00
C LEU A 212 5.68 5.36 41.74
N ILE A 213 5.33 6.46 41.06
CA ILE A 213 5.35 7.81 41.67
C ILE A 213 4.35 7.90 42.83
N THR A 214 3.18 7.29 42.68
CA THR A 214 2.16 7.23 43.74
C THR A 214 2.61 6.37 44.92
N SER A 215 3.14 5.16 44.64
CA SER A 215 3.59 4.23 45.68
C SER A 215 4.78 4.76 46.48
N ALA A 216 5.70 5.45 45.81
CA ALA A 216 6.84 6.12 46.44
C ALA A 216 6.47 7.46 47.10
N LYS A 217 5.18 7.87 47.04
CA LYS A 217 4.68 9.15 47.56
C LYS A 217 5.52 10.34 47.11
N LEU A 218 6.02 10.31 45.88
CA LEU A 218 6.90 11.36 45.35
C LEU A 218 6.20 12.73 45.30
N HIS A 219 4.87 12.73 45.18
CA HIS A 219 4.03 13.93 45.26
C HIS A 219 4.14 14.67 46.60
N GLU A 220 4.47 13.97 47.69
CA GLU A 220 4.63 14.57 49.03
C GLU A 220 6.05 15.10 49.27
N HIS A 221 7.04 14.54 48.57
CA HIS A 221 8.46 14.80 48.81
C HIS A 221 9.08 15.77 47.80
N LEU A 222 8.48 15.93 46.62
CA LEU A 222 9.00 16.77 45.55
C LEU A 222 8.10 17.97 45.29
N ARG A 223 8.73 19.12 45.06
CA ARG A 223 8.05 20.30 44.53
C ARG A 223 7.45 19.98 43.16
N THR A 224 6.26 20.50 42.87
CA THR A 224 5.51 20.24 41.62
C THR A 224 6.34 20.45 40.36
N ALA A 225 7.22 21.45 40.33
CA ALA A 225 8.12 21.70 39.20
C ALA A 225 9.12 20.54 38.97
N ASN A 226 9.68 19.99 40.04
CA ASN A 226 10.63 18.87 39.95
C ASN A 226 9.91 17.57 39.56
N LEU A 227 8.66 17.41 40.00
CA LEU A 227 7.82 16.29 39.60
C LEU A 227 7.49 16.35 38.09
N LEU A 228 7.11 17.53 37.58
CA LEU A 228 6.86 17.72 36.15
C LEU A 228 8.12 17.51 35.31
N LEU A 229 9.28 17.97 35.77
CA LEU A 229 10.56 17.70 35.12
C LEU A 229 10.88 16.21 35.10
N LEU A 230 10.62 15.48 36.19
CA LEU A 230 10.79 14.03 36.26
C LEU A 230 9.87 13.31 35.25
N TYR A 231 8.59 13.68 35.19
CA TYR A 231 7.65 13.15 34.19
C TYR A 231 8.14 13.44 32.76
N ALA A 232 8.51 14.69 32.47
CA ALA A 232 8.99 15.07 31.14
C ALA A 232 10.27 14.30 30.74
N ALA A 233 11.21 14.13 31.66
CA ALA A 233 12.43 13.36 31.42
C ALA A 233 12.13 11.88 31.16
N LEU A 234 11.29 11.25 31.98
CA LEU A 234 10.96 9.83 31.81
C LEU A 234 10.10 9.58 30.57
N LEU A 235 9.17 10.48 30.25
CA LEU A 235 8.38 10.43 29.01
C LEU A 235 9.21 10.73 27.76
N LEU A 236 10.43 11.27 27.89
CA LEU A 236 11.38 11.43 26.78
C LEU A 236 12.30 10.22 26.62
N VAL A 237 12.78 9.66 27.74
CA VAL A 237 13.76 8.58 27.77
C VAL A 237 13.13 7.21 27.53
N LEU A 238 11.97 6.91 28.11
CA LEU A 238 11.33 5.60 27.96
C LEU A 238 10.97 5.29 26.49
N PRO A 239 10.34 6.20 25.71
CA PRO A 239 10.14 5.98 24.29
C PRO A 239 11.44 5.68 23.54
N LEU A 240 12.55 6.34 23.91
CA LEU A 240 13.85 6.15 23.26
C LEU A 240 14.37 4.71 23.42
N LEU A 241 14.25 4.15 24.63
CA LEU A 241 14.72 2.80 24.96
C LEU A 241 13.85 1.71 24.34
N PHE A 242 12.54 1.90 24.34
CA PHE A 242 11.63 0.93 23.74
C PHE A 242 11.65 1.01 22.21
N SER A 243 11.73 2.20 21.62
CA SER A 243 11.79 2.36 20.16
C SER A 243 13.06 1.74 19.57
N ILE A 244 14.22 1.89 20.22
CA ILE A 244 15.46 1.24 19.76
C ILE A 244 15.38 -0.28 19.89
N SER A 245 14.70 -0.79 20.93
CA SER A 245 14.49 -2.23 21.11
C SER A 245 13.60 -2.81 20.01
N ILE A 246 12.49 -2.14 19.69
CA ILE A 246 11.56 -2.56 18.62
C ILE A 246 12.24 -2.47 17.25
N ALA A 247 12.88 -1.34 16.95
CA ALA A 247 13.63 -1.16 15.71
C ALA A 247 14.74 -2.20 15.57
N GLY A 248 15.45 -2.51 16.67
CA GLY A 248 16.50 -3.52 16.72
C GLY A 248 16.00 -4.94 16.45
N VAL A 249 14.86 -5.34 17.02
CA VAL A 249 14.24 -6.64 16.74
C VAL A 249 13.87 -6.76 15.26
N ILE A 250 13.29 -5.71 14.68
CA ILE A 250 12.91 -5.71 13.26
C ILE A 250 14.14 -5.72 12.37
N ALA A 251 15.18 -4.96 12.72
CA ALA A 251 16.44 -4.99 12.00
C ALA A 251 17.07 -6.39 12.02
N ALA A 252 17.04 -7.08 13.17
CA ALA A 252 17.63 -8.40 13.35
C ALA A 252 16.93 -9.50 12.53
N PHE A 253 15.60 -9.48 12.45
CA PHE A 253 14.84 -10.54 11.80
C PHE A 253 14.42 -10.23 10.35
N HIS A 254 14.22 -8.96 10.03
CA HIS A 254 13.71 -8.54 8.72
C HIS A 254 14.73 -7.75 7.88
N GLY A 255 15.94 -7.54 8.40
CA GLY A 255 17.06 -7.03 7.62
C GLY A 255 16.87 -5.58 7.19
N LEU A 256 16.88 -4.65 8.15
CA LEU A 256 17.12 -3.23 7.86
C LEU A 256 18.62 -3.06 7.53
N VAL A 257 19.01 -3.40 6.29
CA VAL A 257 20.42 -3.49 5.86
C VAL A 257 21.08 -2.11 5.74
N ASP A 258 20.29 -1.08 5.46
CA ASP A 258 20.79 0.29 5.35
C ASP A 258 20.64 1.05 6.68
N VAL A 259 21.74 1.64 7.14
CA VAL A 259 21.83 2.49 8.35
C VAL A 259 20.86 3.67 8.25
N THR A 260 20.69 4.23 7.06
CA THR A 260 19.78 5.36 6.83
C THR A 260 18.32 4.92 7.02
N MET A 261 17.96 3.75 6.52
CA MET A 261 16.61 3.17 6.69
C MET A 261 16.35 2.77 8.15
N PHE A 262 17.35 2.20 8.82
CA PHE A 262 17.25 1.91 10.25
C PHE A 262 17.03 3.19 11.07
N GLY A 263 17.82 4.23 10.82
CA GLY A 263 17.69 5.51 11.53
C GLY A 263 16.34 6.17 11.31
N ALA A 264 15.85 6.19 10.06
CA ALA A 264 14.53 6.72 9.74
C ALA A 264 13.40 5.91 10.42
N TYR A 265 13.52 4.58 10.41
CA TYR A 265 12.52 3.70 11.02
C TYR A 265 12.50 3.81 12.55
N TRP A 266 13.68 3.80 13.18
CA TRP A 266 13.82 4.03 14.61
C TRP A 266 13.26 5.39 15.04
N LEU A 267 13.54 6.44 14.28
CA LEU A 267 13.03 7.78 14.54
C LEU A 267 11.50 7.82 14.44
N TRP A 268 10.93 7.11 13.46
CA TRP A 268 9.48 6.97 13.33
C TRP A 268 8.86 6.27 14.55
N CYS A 269 9.39 5.12 14.97
CA CYS A 269 8.98 4.42 16.20
C CYS A 269 9.11 5.31 17.45
N TYR A 270 10.21 6.06 17.55
CA TYR A 270 10.45 6.97 18.67
C TYR A 270 9.38 8.08 18.73
N LEU A 271 9.12 8.76 17.62
CA LEU A 271 8.15 9.85 17.55
C LEU A 271 6.73 9.35 17.81
N LEU A 272 6.36 8.20 17.24
CA LEU A 272 5.06 7.58 17.46
C LEU A 272 4.85 7.23 18.93
N MET A 273 5.82 6.57 19.55
CA MET A 273 5.75 6.19 20.95
C MET A 273 5.78 7.40 21.90
N LEU A 274 6.56 8.43 21.56
CA LEU A 274 6.59 9.70 22.29
C LEU A 274 5.19 10.34 22.28
N VAL A 275 4.57 10.49 21.11
CA VAL A 275 3.22 11.06 20.97
C VAL A 275 2.20 10.25 21.77
N LEU A 276 2.23 8.91 21.68
CA LEU A 276 1.30 8.05 22.42
C LEU A 276 1.44 8.21 23.94
N MET A 277 2.66 8.16 24.47
CA MET A 277 2.90 8.26 25.92
C MET A 277 2.51 9.64 26.47
N TRP A 278 2.81 10.73 25.75
CA TRP A 278 2.41 12.07 26.16
C TRP A 278 0.90 12.26 26.16
N ASN A 279 0.20 11.80 25.11
CA ASN A 279 -1.27 11.87 25.05
C ASN A 279 -1.93 11.08 26.19
N LEU A 280 -1.44 9.86 26.46
CA LEU A 280 -1.95 9.04 27.56
C LEU A 280 -1.73 9.70 28.93
N GLN A 281 -0.58 10.32 29.16
CA GLN A 281 -0.33 11.05 30.41
C GLN A 281 -1.29 12.25 30.56
N VAL A 282 -1.51 13.02 29.50
CA VAL A 282 -2.44 14.16 29.53
C VAL A 282 -3.86 13.69 29.84
N ILE A 283 -4.31 12.60 29.22
CA ILE A 283 -5.63 12.02 29.49
C ILE A 283 -5.76 11.58 30.95
N LEU A 284 -4.74 10.89 31.50
CA LEU A 284 -4.76 10.46 32.90
C LEU A 284 -4.82 11.62 33.88
N VAL A 285 -4.06 12.69 33.62
CA VAL A 285 -4.10 13.91 34.44
C VAL A 285 -5.45 14.62 34.33
N ALA A 286 -6.04 14.68 33.13
CA ALA A 286 -7.33 15.34 32.90
C ALA A 286 -8.52 14.59 33.53
N VAL A 287 -8.49 13.26 33.53
CA VAL A 287 -9.59 12.41 34.04
C VAL A 287 -9.45 12.13 35.55
N GLY A 288 -8.23 12.18 36.09
CA GLY A 288 -7.94 12.05 37.52
C GLY A 288 -7.95 10.60 38.06
N ASP A 289 -7.18 10.36 39.12
CA ASP A 289 -6.95 9.01 39.70
C ASP A 289 -8.22 8.29 40.18
N LYS A 290 -9.29 9.03 40.50
CA LYS A 290 -10.53 8.47 41.07
C LYS A 290 -11.39 7.71 40.05
N ALA A 291 -11.17 7.88 38.75
CA ALA A 291 -11.86 7.10 37.72
C ALA A 291 -11.31 5.66 37.59
N ILE A 292 -10.14 5.37 38.18
CA ILE A 292 -9.42 4.11 37.98
C ILE A 292 -10.03 2.96 38.80
N GLY A 293 -10.63 3.24 39.97
CA GLY A 293 -11.26 2.23 40.83
C GLY A 293 -12.56 1.62 40.31
N VAL A 294 -13.26 2.30 39.39
CA VAL A 294 -14.55 1.83 38.84
C VAL A 294 -14.36 0.87 37.65
N VAL A 295 -13.16 0.83 37.05
CA VAL A 295 -12.92 0.06 35.81
C VAL A 295 -12.35 -1.35 36.06
N PHE A 296 -12.26 -1.79 37.32
CA PHE A 296 -11.80 -3.15 37.68
C PHE A 296 -12.90 -4.04 38.31
N PHE A 297 -14.15 -3.57 38.37
CA PHE A 297 -15.29 -4.35 38.87
C PHE A 297 -16.32 -4.75 37.79
N PHE A 298 -15.95 -4.69 36.51
CA PHE A 298 -16.72 -5.29 35.42
C PHE A 298 -15.80 -6.00 34.44
#